data_AF-A0A814XPM6-F1
#
_entry.id   AF-A0A814XPM6-F1
#
_cell.length_a   1.000
_cell.length_b   1.000
_cell.length_c   1.000
_cell.angle_alpha   90.00
_cell.angle_beta   90.00
_cell.angle_gamma   90.00
#
_symmetry.space_group_name_H-M   'P 1'
#
loop_
_entity.id
_entity.type
_entity.pdbx_description
1 polymer ?
#
loop_
_entity_poly.entity_id
_entity_poly.type
_entity_poly.pdbx_seq_one_letter_code
_entity_poly.pdbx_strand_id
1 'polypeptide(L)'
;MGNSSALTGISPRSSVIYPSLVDVNSYALATVPLDTVYIAKSSLPNAGLGAFAARPIARLSYFGPYGGYKHNNDLIHEASGYAWRVRMETA
;
A
#
# COMPACT_ATOMS: atom_id res chain seq x y z
N MET A 1 44.71 22.22 10.03
CA MET A 1 44.37 22.91 8.76
C MET A 1 43.45 21.96 8.00
N GLY A 2 42.12 22.07 8.16
CA GLY A 2 41.24 22.85 7.26
C GLY A 2 41.25 22.22 5.86
N ASN A 3 40.17 21.65 5.29
CA ASN A 3 38.81 22.18 5.26
C ASN A 3 37.71 21.11 5.08
N SER A 4 36.59 21.40 5.73
CA SER A 4 35.27 20.85 5.49
C SER A 4 34.71 21.26 4.12
N SER A 5 33.93 20.40 3.49
CA SER A 5 32.77 20.81 2.70
C SER A 5 31.67 19.77 2.84
N ALA A 6 30.57 20.23 3.42
CA ALA A 6 29.39 19.46 3.74
C ALA A 6 28.59 19.15 2.46
N LEU A 7 28.08 17.92 2.37
CA LEU A 7 26.77 17.66 1.78
C LEU A 7 25.96 16.90 2.82
N THR A 8 25.32 17.69 3.67
CA THR A 8 24.16 17.33 4.48
C THR A 8 23.04 16.80 3.58
N GLY A 9 22.45 15.66 3.95
CA GLY A 9 21.10 15.31 3.48
C GLY A 9 20.83 13.88 3.04
N ILE A 10 21.31 12.85 3.74
CA ILE A 10 20.68 11.52 3.62
C ILE A 10 19.54 11.48 4.64
N SER A 11 18.34 11.77 4.14
CA SER A 11 17.08 11.53 4.86
C SER A 11 17.02 10.06 5.32
N PRO A 12 16.58 9.74 6.54
CA PRO A 12 16.58 8.37 7.08
C PRO A 12 15.54 7.43 6.44
N ARG A 13 15.01 7.77 5.25
CA ARG A 13 13.95 7.02 4.55
C ARG A 13 14.44 5.79 3.75
N SER A 14 15.70 5.36 3.89
CA SER A 14 16.32 4.41 2.94
C SER A 14 16.15 2.91 3.24
N SER A 15 15.17 2.46 4.02
CA SER A 15 15.02 1.03 4.32
C SER A 15 13.60 0.47 4.22
N VAL A 16 12.75 1.05 3.38
CA VAL A 16 11.57 0.31 2.89
C VAL A 16 12.05 -0.64 1.80
N ILE A 17 12.34 -1.88 2.19
CA ILE A 17 12.72 -2.95 1.27
C ILE A 17 11.46 -3.33 0.46
N TYR A 18 11.31 -2.74 -0.71
CA TYR A 18 10.40 -3.28 -1.72
C TYR A 18 11.11 -4.47 -2.37
N PRO A 19 10.54 -5.69 -2.34
CA PRO A 19 11.08 -6.77 -3.15
C PRO A 19 11.04 -6.35 -4.62
N SER A 20 12.09 -6.66 -5.38
CA SER A 20 12.37 -6.20 -6.75
C SER A 20 11.32 -6.59 -7.83
N LEU A 21 10.17 -7.12 -7.41
CA LEU A 21 9.04 -7.54 -8.24
C LEU A 21 7.84 -6.59 -8.15
N VAL A 22 7.89 -5.58 -7.28
CA VAL A 22 6.81 -4.58 -7.22
C VAL A 22 7.17 -3.44 -8.14
N ASP A 23 6.34 -3.20 -9.15
CA ASP A 23 6.45 -1.99 -9.96
C ASP A 23 6.24 -0.79 -9.02
N VAL A 24 7.35 -0.14 -8.69
CA VAL A 24 7.40 1.04 -7.82
C VAL A 24 6.63 2.23 -8.41
N ASN A 25 6.20 2.15 -9.67
CA ASN A 25 5.33 3.13 -10.32
C ASN A 25 3.83 2.75 -10.30
N SER A 26 3.44 1.71 -9.59
CA SER A 26 2.03 1.36 -9.45
C SER A 26 1.28 2.40 -8.62
N TYR A 27 0.16 2.92 -9.16
CA TYR A 27 -0.73 3.86 -8.46
C TYR A 27 -1.11 3.36 -7.05
N ALA A 28 -1.32 2.05 -6.90
CA ALA A 28 -1.63 1.43 -5.62
C ALA A 28 -0.57 1.72 -4.54
N LEU A 29 0.72 1.56 -4.87
CA LEU A 29 1.81 1.86 -3.94
C LEU A 29 1.90 3.36 -3.62
N ALA A 30 1.67 4.22 -4.61
CA ALA A 30 1.73 5.67 -4.44
C ALA A 30 0.66 6.20 -3.46
N THR A 31 -0.44 5.48 -3.28
CA THR A 31 -1.54 5.86 -2.36
C THR A 31 -1.37 5.35 -0.92
N VAL A 32 -0.30 4.60 -0.63
CA VAL A 32 -0.07 4.08 0.73
C VAL A 32 0.30 5.23 1.69
N PRO A 33 -0.37 5.37 2.85
CA PRO A 33 0.01 6.36 3.85
C PRO A 33 1.25 5.87 4.61
N LEU A 34 2.43 6.08 4.04
CA LEU A 34 3.70 5.49 4.47
C LEU A 34 4.11 5.81 5.93
N ASP A 35 3.59 6.91 6.50
CA ASP A 35 3.81 7.25 7.92
C ASP A 35 2.98 6.38 8.89
N THR A 36 2.07 5.55 8.38
CA THR A 36 1.16 4.71 9.17
C THR A 36 1.22 3.24 8.77
N VAL A 37 1.43 2.96 7.48
CA VAL A 37 1.40 1.62 6.90
C VAL A 37 2.60 1.41 5.99
N TYR A 38 3.19 0.21 6.04
CA TYR A 38 4.21 -0.21 5.08
C TYR A 38 3.80 -1.52 4.40
N ILE A 39 4.38 -1.80 3.23
CA ILE A 39 4.14 -3.01 2.45
C ILE A 39 5.32 -3.97 2.63
N ALA A 40 5.03 -5.24 2.92
CA ALA A 40 6.04 -6.29 3.05
C ALA A 40 5.47 -7.67 2.65
N LYS A 41 6.31 -8.70 2.62
CA LYS A 41 5.86 -10.08 2.35
C LYS A 41 4.97 -10.59 3.49
N SER A 42 3.82 -11.17 3.14
CA SER A 42 2.93 -11.81 4.10
C SER A 42 3.57 -13.08 4.68
N SER A 43 3.32 -13.35 5.97
CA SER A 43 3.68 -14.62 6.60
C SER A 43 2.72 -15.76 6.24
N LEU A 44 1.56 -15.44 5.67
CA LEU A 44 0.61 -16.45 5.20
C LEU A 44 1.16 -17.16 3.95
N PRO A 45 1.12 -18.51 3.91
CA PRO A 45 1.58 -19.27 2.76
C PRO A 45 0.91 -18.80 1.46
N ASN A 46 1.72 -18.54 0.43
CA ASN A 46 1.27 -18.15 -0.92
C ASN A 46 0.41 -16.88 -1.03
N ALA A 47 0.34 -16.03 0.01
CA ALA A 47 -0.48 -14.82 -0.01
C ALA A 47 0.18 -13.60 -0.69
N GLY A 48 1.47 -13.69 -1.05
CA GLY A 48 2.20 -12.57 -1.65
C GLY A 48 2.54 -11.46 -0.64
N LEU A 49 2.16 -10.22 -0.96
CA LEU A 49 2.42 -9.03 -0.13
C LEU A 49 1.24 -8.72 0.80
N GLY A 50 1.53 -8.03 1.89
CA GLY A 50 0.55 -7.51 2.84
C GLY A 50 0.85 -6.07 3.26
N ALA A 51 -0.14 -5.44 3.87
CA ALA A 51 -0.02 -4.13 4.50
C ALA A 51 0.11 -4.29 6.02
N PHE A 52 1.08 -3.59 6.61
CA PHE A 52 1.45 -3.73 8.02
C PHE A 52 1.47 -2.36 8.69
N ALA A 53 1.05 -2.31 9.95
CA ALA A 53 1.09 -1.08 10.73
C ALA A 53 2.55 -0.69 11.05
N ALA A 54 2.96 0.51 10.63
CA ALA A 54 4.27 1.07 10.97
C ALA A 54 4.31 1.61 12.42
N ARG A 55 3.13 1.87 13.00
CA ARG A 55 2.94 2.43 14.34
C ARG A 55 1.56 2.02 14.88
N PRO A 56 1.28 2.19 16.19
CA PRO A 56 -0.05 1.97 16.72
C PRO A 56 -1.13 2.78 15.97
N ILE A 57 -2.21 2.11 15.59
CA ILE A 57 -3.37 2.70 14.92
C ILE A 57 -4.48 2.85 15.95
N ALA A 58 -5.03 4.06 16.08
CA ALA A 58 -6.11 4.32 17.02
C ALA A 58 -7.36 3.51 16.67
N ARG A 59 -8.09 3.05 17.69
CA ARG A 59 -9.37 2.39 17.51
C ARG A 59 -10.32 3.35 16.76
N LEU A 60 -11.11 2.82 15.82
CA LEU A 60 -12.02 3.58 14.96
C LEU A 60 -11.32 4.49 13.93
N SER A 61 -10.04 4.22 13.61
CA SER A 61 -9.41 4.84 12.43
C SER A 61 -10.05 4.27 11.16
N TYR A 62 -10.28 5.13 10.17
CA TYR A 62 -10.84 4.77 8.87
C TYR A 62 -9.77 4.86 7.78
N PHE A 63 -9.73 3.85 6.91
CA PHE A 63 -8.92 3.84 5.69
C PHE A 63 -9.86 3.63 4.50
N GLY A 64 -9.68 4.41 3.44
CA GLY A 64 -10.45 4.27 2.21
C GLY A 64 -10.81 5.60 1.55
N PRO A 65 -11.70 5.58 0.55
CA PRO A 65 -12.40 4.40 0.02
C PRO A 65 -11.48 3.39 -0.69
N TYR A 66 -11.93 2.15 -0.90
CA TYR A 66 -11.22 1.19 -1.74
C TYR A 66 -11.15 1.71 -3.18
N GLY A 67 -9.94 1.96 -3.68
CA GLY A 67 -9.70 2.45 -5.04
C GLY A 67 -9.74 1.32 -6.08
N GLY A 68 -10.20 1.64 -7.31
CA GLY A 68 -10.24 0.68 -8.41
C GLY A 68 -11.25 1.08 -9.49
N TYR A 69 -11.40 0.22 -10.50
CA TYR A 69 -12.39 0.37 -11.54
C TYR A 69 -13.74 -0.22 -11.13
N LYS A 70 -14.82 0.49 -11.43
CA LYS A 70 -16.18 -0.01 -11.22
C LYS A 70 -16.60 -0.85 -12.43
N HIS A 71 -17.11 -2.04 -12.16
CA HIS A 71 -17.67 -2.94 -13.16
C HIS A 71 -19.04 -3.41 -12.71
N ASN A 72 -19.96 -3.56 -13.68
CA ASN A 72 -21.30 -4.12 -13.45
C ASN A 72 -21.40 -5.59 -13.90
N ASN A 73 -20.27 -6.21 -14.24
CA ASN A 73 -20.20 -7.58 -14.77
C ASN A 73 -19.58 -8.50 -13.72
N ASP A 74 -20.37 -9.44 -13.21
CA ASP A 74 -19.96 -10.40 -12.18
C ASP A 74 -18.74 -11.24 -12.58
N LEU A 75 -18.56 -11.51 -13.88
CA LEU A 75 -17.45 -12.34 -14.38
C LEU A 75 -16.07 -11.69 -14.19
N ILE A 76 -16.00 -10.35 -14.12
CA ILE A 76 -14.74 -9.63 -13.92
C ILE A 76 -14.30 -9.71 -12.45
N HIS A 77 -15.25 -9.83 -11.52
CA HIS A 77 -14.97 -9.85 -10.08
C HIS A 77 -14.24 -11.14 -9.67
N GLU A 78 -14.75 -12.29 -10.12
CA GLU A 78 -14.21 -13.61 -9.74
C GLU A 78 -12.80 -13.85 -10.29
N ALA A 79 -12.50 -13.35 -11.48
CA ALA A 79 -11.20 -13.56 -12.12
C ALA A 79 -10.08 -12.72 -11.49
N SER A 80 -10.39 -11.53 -10.94
CA SER A 80 -9.36 -10.61 -10.44
C SER A 80 -8.84 -10.96 -9.05
N GLY A 81 -9.69 -11.51 -8.17
CA GLY A 81 -9.39 -11.68 -6.75
C GLY A 81 -9.28 -10.37 -5.94
N TYR A 82 -9.47 -9.20 -6.57
CA TYR A 82 -9.32 -7.86 -5.98
C TYR A 82 -10.56 -6.99 -6.24
N ALA A 83 -11.74 -7.51 -5.91
CA ALA A 83 -13.01 -6.83 -6.13
C ALA A 83 -13.87 -6.77 -4.86
N TRP A 84 -14.56 -5.64 -4.67
CA TRP A 84 -15.61 -5.50 -3.66
C TRP A 84 -16.97 -5.41 -4.35
N ARG A 85 -17.92 -6.27 -3.95
CA ARG A 85 -19.32 -6.19 -4.40
C ARG A 85 -20.04 -5.10 -3.61
N VAL A 86 -20.52 -4.08 -4.31
CA VAL A 86 -21.31 -2.99 -3.71
C VAL A 86 -22.80 -3.27 -3.95
N ARG A 87 -23.59 -3.30 -2.89
CA ARG A 87 -25.05 -3.40 -3.01
C ARG A 87 -25.64 -2.00 -3.16
N MET A 88 -26.50 -1.83 -4.14
CA MET A 88 -27.31 -0.63 -4.27
C MET A 88 -28.58 -0.85 -3.46
N GLU A 89 -28.90 0.05 -2.53
CA GLU A 89 -30.20 0.05 -1.88
C GLU A 89 -31.26 0.47 -2.91
N THR A 90 -32.28 -0.38 -3.10
CA THR A 90 -33.48 0.01 -3.83
C THR A 90 -34.27 0.98 -2.96
N ALA A 91 -34.51 2.18 -3.50
CA ALA A 91 -35.36 3.20 -2.90
C ALA A 91 -36.82 2.73 -2.75
#